data_AF-A0A372JD64-F1
#
_entry.id   AF-A0A372JD64-F1
#
_cell.length_a   1.000
_cell.length_b   1.000
_cell.length_c   1.000
_cell.angle_alpha   90.00
_cell.angle_beta   90.00
_cell.angle_gamma   90.00
#
_symmetry.space_group_name_H-M   'P 1'
#
loop_
_entity.id
_entity.type
_entity.pdbx_description
1 polymer ?
#
loop_
_entity_poly.entity_id
_entity_poly.type
_entity_poly.pdbx_seq_one_letter_code
_entity_poly.pdbx_strand_id
1 'polypeptide(L)' 'AGTAPASPPRASSPSRRPRPSTPAAHRPKPSTPRPHRPSAKPRTPRYPSGATAVCRDGTLSFSAHRRGTCSHHGGVARWL' A
#
# COMPACT_ATOMS: atom_id res chain seq x y z
N ALA A 1 -32.13 -25.71 5.39
CA ALA A 1 -32.33 -24.95 4.13
C ALA A 1 -31.78 -23.55 4.33
N GLY A 2 -30.63 -23.24 3.74
CA GLY A 2 -29.94 -21.95 3.93
C GLY A 2 -29.81 -21.25 2.58
N THR A 3 -30.59 -20.21 2.38
CA THR A 3 -30.65 -19.43 1.13
C THR A 3 -29.43 -18.52 1.05
N ALA A 4 -28.51 -18.80 0.12
CA ALA A 4 -27.40 -17.89 -0.19
C ALA A 4 -27.92 -16.71 -1.03
N PRO A 5 -27.49 -15.45 -0.78
CA PRO A 5 -27.86 -14.34 -1.64
C PRO A 5 -27.10 -14.42 -2.99
N ALA A 6 -27.88 -14.30 -4.06
CA ALA A 6 -27.43 -14.29 -5.44
C ALA A 6 -26.44 -13.14 -5.71
N SER A 7 -25.29 -13.45 -6.32
CA SER A 7 -24.35 -12.44 -6.81
C SER A 7 -24.81 -11.90 -8.18
N PRO A 8 -24.76 -10.58 -8.44
CA PRO A 8 -25.13 -10.03 -9.74
C PRO A 8 -24.07 -10.35 -10.82
N PRO A 9 -24.45 -10.48 -12.10
CA PRO A 9 -23.48 -10.58 -13.18
C PRO A 9 -22.90 -9.20 -13.49
N ARG A 10 -21.58 -9.08 -13.46
CA ARG A 10 -20.88 -7.88 -13.99
C ARG A 10 -20.70 -8.05 -15.51
N ALA A 11 -21.48 -7.31 -16.29
CA ALA A 11 -21.29 -7.21 -17.73
C ALA A 11 -20.44 -5.98 -18.10
N SER A 12 -19.48 -6.25 -19.01
CA SER A 12 -19.01 -5.42 -20.13
C SER A 12 -18.33 -4.06 -19.90
N SER A 13 -17.02 -4.00 -20.17
CA SER A 13 -16.51 -3.47 -21.47
C SER A 13 -14.98 -3.46 -21.54
N PRO A 14 -14.37 -3.85 -22.68
CA PRO A 14 -12.93 -3.79 -22.88
C PRO A 14 -12.46 -2.42 -23.38
N SER A 15 -11.19 -2.16 -23.10
CA SER A 15 -10.25 -1.34 -23.88
C SER A 15 -10.54 0.16 -24.04
N ARG A 16 -9.85 0.95 -23.21
CA ARG A 16 -9.11 2.11 -23.72
C ARG A 16 -7.69 2.03 -23.20
N ARG A 17 -6.78 1.47 -24.01
CA ARG A 17 -5.34 1.73 -23.83
C ARG A 17 -5.11 3.21 -24.16
N PRO A 18 -4.63 4.06 -23.24
CA PRO A 18 -4.09 5.33 -23.64
C PRO A 18 -2.80 5.10 -24.44
N ARG A 19 -2.62 5.81 -25.56
CA ARG A 19 -1.37 5.83 -26.33
C ARG A 19 -0.24 6.35 -25.41
N PRO A 20 0.96 5.75 -25.42
CA PRO A 20 2.09 6.34 -24.73
C PRO A 20 2.51 7.61 -25.48
N SER A 21 2.19 8.77 -24.93
CA SER A 21 2.85 10.01 -25.30
C SER A 21 4.25 9.98 -24.69
N THR A 22 5.28 9.72 -25.48
CA THR A 22 6.67 9.85 -25.06
C THR A 22 7.06 11.34 -25.10
N PRO A 23 7.27 12.02 -23.95
CA PRO A 23 7.98 13.28 -23.98
C PRO A 23 9.47 13.01 -24.23
N ALA A 24 9.99 13.66 -25.26
CA ALA A 24 11.39 13.62 -25.64
C ALA A 24 12.31 14.12 -24.49
N ALA A 25 13.37 13.34 -24.26
CA ALA A 25 14.70 13.74 -23.77
C ALA A 25 14.77 14.87 -22.72
N HIS A 26 14.75 14.48 -21.45
CA HIS A 26 15.24 15.33 -20.37
C HIS A 26 16.76 15.28 -20.35
N ARG A 27 17.42 16.36 -20.78
CA ARG A 27 18.87 16.56 -20.66
C ARG A 27 19.26 16.62 -19.17
N PRO A 28 20.07 15.70 -18.63
CA PRO A 28 20.50 15.83 -17.24
C PRO A 28 21.53 16.96 -17.12
N LYS A 29 21.30 17.86 -16.17
CA LYS A 29 22.29 18.85 -15.71
C LYS A 29 23.42 18.11 -14.96
N PRO A 30 24.67 18.60 -14.99
CA PRO A 30 25.72 18.07 -14.14
C PRO A 30 25.39 18.38 -12.68
N SER A 31 24.94 17.35 -11.96
CA SER A 31 24.64 17.41 -10.54
C SER A 31 25.94 17.25 -9.75
N THR A 32 26.34 18.30 -9.05
CA THR A 32 27.35 18.20 -8.01
C THR A 32 26.96 17.12 -6.99
N PRO A 33 27.83 16.16 -6.63
CA PRO A 33 27.51 15.19 -5.59
C PRO A 33 27.40 15.92 -4.26
N ARG A 34 26.15 16.04 -3.79
CA ARG A 34 25.82 16.54 -2.46
C ARG A 34 26.45 15.59 -1.42
N PRO A 35 27.14 16.10 -0.37
CA PRO A 35 27.76 15.24 0.62
C PRO A 35 26.70 14.30 1.20
N HIS A 36 27.00 13.01 1.15
CA HIS A 36 26.12 11.95 1.60
C HIS A 36 25.85 12.14 3.09
N ARG A 37 24.73 12.78 3.42
CA ARG A 37 24.20 12.78 4.79
C ARG A 37 24.09 11.32 5.20
N PRO A 38 24.68 10.88 6.34
CA PRO A 38 24.61 9.49 6.75
C PRO A 38 23.15 9.08 6.75
N SER A 39 22.85 8.03 5.99
CA SER A 39 21.52 7.43 5.89
C SER A 39 20.99 7.26 7.30
N ALA A 40 20.06 8.12 7.68
CA ALA A 40 19.35 7.99 8.94
C ALA A 40 18.77 6.58 8.91
N LYS A 41 19.28 5.70 9.77
CA LYS A 41 18.81 4.32 9.89
C LYS A 41 17.28 4.37 9.91
N PRO A 42 16.57 3.58 9.10
CA PRO A 42 15.12 3.59 9.13
C PRO A 42 14.72 3.37 10.59
N ARG A 43 14.07 4.37 11.19
CA ARG A 43 13.54 4.25 12.54
C ARG A 43 12.54 3.12 12.45
N THR A 44 12.93 1.92 12.89
CA THR A 44 11.98 0.84 13.13
C THR A 44 10.97 1.42 14.10
N PRO A 45 9.72 1.63 13.68
CA PRO A 45 8.73 2.17 14.58
C PRO A 45 8.64 1.19 15.74
N ARG A 46 8.87 1.70 16.95
CA ARG A 46 8.74 0.92 18.19
C ARG A 46 7.24 0.77 18.41
N TYR A 47 6.69 -0.32 17.93
CA TYR A 47 5.31 -0.67 18.22
C TYR A 47 5.23 -1.25 19.64
N PRO A 48 4.13 -0.97 20.38
CA PRO A 48 3.87 -1.66 21.63
C PRO A 48 3.90 -3.17 21.42
N SER A 49 4.52 -3.88 22.36
CA SER A 49 4.62 -5.33 22.33
C SER A 49 3.24 -5.97 22.17
N GLY A 50 3.08 -6.80 21.14
CA GLY A 50 1.82 -7.49 20.81
C GLY A 50 1.04 -6.91 19.63
N ALA A 51 1.43 -5.75 19.10
CA ALA A 51 0.89 -5.29 17.82
C ALA A 51 1.40 -6.19 16.69
N THR A 52 0.49 -6.74 15.88
CA THR A 52 0.79 -7.64 14.76
C THR A 52 0.69 -6.94 13.41
N ALA A 53 0.02 -5.78 13.36
CA ALA A 53 -0.13 -5.00 12.14
C ALA A 53 -0.33 -3.51 12.40
N VAL A 54 -0.04 -2.71 11.37
CA VAL A 54 -0.37 -1.30 11.26
C VAL A 54 -1.39 -1.15 10.14
N CYS A 55 -2.50 -0.47 10.42
CA CYS A 55 -3.54 -0.17 9.46
C CYS A 55 -3.17 1.05 8.60
N ARG A 56 -3.87 1.24 7.48
CA ARG A 56 -3.63 2.35 6.53
C ARG A 56 -3.89 3.73 7.09
N ASP A 57 -4.72 3.83 8.12
CA ASP A 57 -4.99 5.06 8.86
C ASP A 57 -3.97 5.33 9.99
N GLY A 58 -3.01 4.42 10.20
CA GLY A 58 -1.99 4.52 11.24
C GLY A 58 -2.36 3.88 12.58
N THR A 59 -3.57 3.34 12.73
CA THR A 59 -3.93 2.56 13.92
C THR A 59 -3.19 1.22 13.96
N LEU A 60 -3.02 0.67 15.17
CA LEU A 60 -2.37 -0.62 15.38
C LEU A 60 -3.41 -1.71 15.59
N SER A 61 -3.16 -2.87 14.97
CA SER A 61 -3.96 -4.07 15.15
C SER A 61 -3.17 -5.11 15.94
N PHE A 62 -3.86 -5.75 16.88
CA PHE A 62 -3.35 -6.81 17.75
C PHE A 62 -3.92 -8.18 17.38
N SER A 63 -4.59 -8.28 16.22
CA SER A 63 -5.22 -9.53 15.79
C SER A 63 -4.16 -10.57 15.44
N ALA A 64 -4.24 -11.75 16.06
CA ALA A 64 -3.40 -12.90 15.71
C ALA A 64 -3.74 -13.48 14.31
N HIS A 65 -4.96 -13.27 13.84
CA HIS A 65 -5.44 -13.78 12.54
C HIS A 65 -5.37 -12.68 11.48
N ARG A 66 -4.88 -13.04 10.29
CA ARG A 66 -4.76 -12.13 9.13
C ARG A 66 -6.07 -11.80 8.42
N ARG A 67 -7.13 -12.58 8.68
CA ARG A 67 -8.46 -12.35 8.08
C ARG A 67 -9.20 -11.29 8.87
N GLY A 68 -9.68 -10.25 8.19
CA GLY A 68 -10.40 -9.15 8.83
C GLY A 68 -9.50 -8.06 9.45
N THR A 69 -8.17 -8.23 9.43
CA THR A 69 -7.24 -7.26 10.01
C THR A 69 -7.33 -5.94 9.26
N CYS A 70 -7.56 -4.85 10.00
CA CYS A 70 -7.72 -3.51 9.45
C CYS A 70 -8.84 -3.39 8.39
N SER A 71 -9.83 -4.30 8.35
CA SER A 71 -10.90 -4.23 7.33
C SER A 71 -11.70 -2.93 7.37
N HIS A 72 -11.95 -2.39 8.57
CA HIS A 72 -12.59 -1.07 8.74
C HIS A 72 -11.62 0.10 8.48
N HIS A 73 -10.32 -0.16 8.52
CA HIS A 73 -9.25 0.82 8.42
C HIS A 73 -8.56 0.82 7.03
N GLY A 74 -9.24 0.28 6.00
CA GLY A 74 -8.71 0.23 4.63
C GLY A 74 -7.64 -0.85 4.38
N GLY A 75 -7.48 -1.78 5.30
CA GLY A 75 -6.52 -2.88 5.23
C GLY A 75 -5.18 -2.56 5.90
N VAL A 76 -4.31 -3.57 5.88
CA VAL A 76 -2.99 -3.50 6.55
C VAL A 76 -2.02 -2.70 5.70
N ALA A 77 -1.39 -1.69 6.29
CA ALA A 77 -0.26 -0.97 5.73
C ALA A 77 1.03 -1.76 5.90
N ARG A 78 1.25 -2.35 7.08
CA ARG A 78 2.45 -3.13 7.38
C ARG A 78 2.20 -4.19 8.45
N TRP A 79 2.70 -5.39 8.23
CA TRP A 79 2.75 -6.44 9.25
C TRP A 79 3.98 -6.28 10.14
N LEU A 80 3.84 -6.60 11.42
CA LEU A 80 4.84 -6.45 12.47
C LEU A 80 5.32 -7.80 12.99
#